data_AF-A0A1Y4RZ76-F1
#
_entry.id   AF-A0A1Y4RZ76-F1
#
_cell.length_a   1.000
_cell.length_b   1.000
_cell.length_c   1.000
_cell.angle_alpha   90.00
_cell.angle_beta   90.00
_cell.angle_gamma   90.00
#
_symmetry.space_group_name_H-M   'P 1'
#
loop_
_entity.id
_entity.type
_entity.pdbx_description
1 polymer ?
#
loop_
_entity_poly.entity_id
_entity_poly.type
_entity_poly.pdbx_seq_one_letter_code
_entity_poly.pdbx_strand_id
1 'polypeptide(L)'
;MNVVEKQVHALVCAEAMAAAYAHGPIHSPHEGWAILKEEVDEADFEMTVVRENIEELWARVKRNSDKNSNLIRDTKEHAIKLACEAIQCAAVCRRIVNMEKVVIDNAQKL
;
A
#
# COMPACT_ATOMS: atom_id res chain seq x y z
N MET A 1 5.03 -13.67 15.86
CA MET A 1 3.77 -14.11 15.23
C MET A 1 3.06 -12.87 14.74
N ASN A 2 2.90 -12.69 13.43
CA ASN A 2 2.07 -11.63 12.90
C ASN A 2 0.63 -12.16 12.85
N VAL A 3 -0.17 -11.78 13.84
CA VAL A 3 -1.53 -12.33 14.04
C VAL A 3 -2.48 -12.03 12.87
N VAL A 4 -2.13 -11.05 12.03
CA VAL A 4 -2.94 -10.60 10.89
C VAL A 4 -2.39 -11.04 9.53
N GLU A 5 -1.27 -11.77 9.47
CA GLU A 5 -0.59 -12.10 8.19
C GLU A 5 -1.51 -12.83 7.20
N LYS A 6 -2.33 -13.77 7.69
CA LYS A 6 -3.29 -14.49 6.83
C LYS A 6 -4.35 -13.54 6.26
N GLN A 7 -4.84 -12.61 7.06
CA GLN A 7 -5.80 -11.58 6.63
C GLN A 7 -5.16 -10.65 5.61
N VAL A 8 -3.89 -10.25 5.82
CA VAL A 8 -3.14 -9.43 4.86
C VAL A 8 -3.04 -10.14 3.51
N HIS A 9 -2.69 -11.43 3.45
CA HIS A 9 -2.69 -12.18 2.19
C HIS A 9 -4.07 -12.21 1.51
N ALA A 10 -5.16 -12.31 2.28
CA ALA A 10 -6.51 -12.26 1.73
C ALA A 10 -6.85 -10.86 1.18
N LEU A 11 -6.44 -9.80 1.87
CA LEU A 11 -6.61 -8.42 1.41
C LEU A 11 -5.80 -8.14 0.13
N VAL A 12 -4.58 -8.66 0.01
CA VAL A 12 -3.79 -8.59 -1.23
C VAL A 12 -4.54 -9.23 -2.41
N CYS A 13 -5.21 -10.36 -2.20
CA CYS A 13 -6.07 -10.96 -3.22
C CYS A 13 -7.22 -10.01 -3.61
N ALA A 14 -7.88 -9.44 -2.60
CA ALA A 14 -9.04 -8.56 -2.80
C ALA A 14 -8.65 -7.28 -3.57
N GLU A 15 -7.57 -6.62 -3.18
CA GLU A 15 -7.04 -5.43 -3.88
C GLU A 15 -6.66 -5.75 -5.33
N ALA A 16 -5.98 -6.88 -5.56
CA ALA A 16 -5.60 -7.28 -6.91
C ALA A 16 -6.82 -7.50 -7.82
N MET A 17 -7.89 -8.10 -7.27
CA MET A 17 -9.15 -8.30 -7.98
C MET A 17 -9.91 -7.00 -8.20
N ALA A 18 -9.98 -6.13 -7.19
CA ALA A 18 -10.64 -4.83 -7.27
C ALA A 18 -9.97 -3.94 -8.32
N ALA A 19 -8.64 -3.85 -8.30
CA ALA A 19 -7.89 -3.08 -9.28
C ALA A 19 -8.00 -3.65 -10.70
N ALA A 20 -8.03 -4.98 -10.85
CA ALA A 20 -8.27 -5.61 -12.15
C ALA A 20 -9.69 -5.36 -12.69
N TYR A 21 -10.69 -5.29 -11.80
CA TYR A 21 -12.07 -4.95 -12.16
C TYR A 21 -12.20 -3.48 -12.55
N ALA A 22 -11.55 -2.57 -11.81
CA ALA A 22 -11.64 -1.13 -12.04
C ALA A 22 -10.82 -0.66 -13.25
N HIS A 23 -9.63 -1.21 -13.46
CA HIS A 23 -8.65 -0.71 -14.44
C HIS A 23 -8.31 -1.70 -15.55
N GLY A 24 -8.75 -2.96 -15.45
CA GLY A 24 -8.41 -4.00 -16.42
C GLY A 24 -7.05 -4.68 -16.16
N PRO A 25 -6.59 -5.52 -17.10
CA PRO A 25 -5.29 -6.16 -17.01
C PRO A 25 -4.15 -5.16 -17.25
N ILE A 26 -2.99 -5.41 -16.63
CA ILE A 26 -1.77 -4.66 -16.96
C ILE A 26 -1.29 -5.13 -18.34
N HIS A 27 -1.05 -4.21 -19.26
CA HIS A 27 -0.72 -4.51 -20.66
C HIS A 27 0.78 -4.53 -20.96
N SER A 28 1.60 -3.93 -20.09
CA SER A 28 3.05 -3.90 -20.28
C SER A 28 3.83 -3.84 -18.97
N PRO A 29 5.10 -4.25 -18.97
CA PRO A 29 5.99 -4.00 -17.83
C PRO A 29 6.03 -2.51 -17.47
N HIS A 30 6.15 -1.59 -18.42
CA HIS A 30 6.20 -0.16 -18.13
C HIS A 30 4.97 0.33 -17.35
N GLU A 31 3.76 -0.08 -17.77
CA GLU A 31 2.52 0.24 -17.05
C GLU A 31 2.53 -0.33 -15.63
N GLY A 32 2.91 -1.61 -15.47
CA GLY A 32 2.98 -2.24 -14.16
C GLY A 32 3.97 -1.54 -13.23
N TRP A 33 5.12 -1.12 -13.75
CA TRP A 33 6.14 -0.40 -12.98
C TRP A 33 5.69 1.00 -12.58
N ALA A 34 4.94 1.70 -13.45
CA ALA A 34 4.36 3.00 -13.14
C ALA A 34 3.34 2.89 -11.99
N ILE A 35 2.41 1.93 -12.07
CA ILE A 35 1.42 1.70 -11.01
C ILE A 35 2.13 1.29 -9.71
N LEU A 36 3.12 0.38 -9.78
CA LEU A 36 3.86 -0.03 -8.59
C LEU A 36 4.59 1.16 -7.92
N LYS A 37 5.12 2.08 -8.72
CA LYS A 37 5.79 3.27 -8.23
C LYS A 37 4.81 4.23 -7.53
N GLU A 38 3.61 4.37 -8.06
CA GLU A 38 2.52 5.17 -7.48
C GLU A 38 2.14 4.66 -6.08
N GLU A 39 1.86 3.37 -5.92
CA GLU A 39 1.54 2.78 -4.60
C GLU A 39 2.66 2.98 -3.56
N VAL A 40 3.92 2.95 -4.01
CA VAL A 40 5.08 3.22 -3.15
C VAL A 40 5.18 4.70 -2.76
N ASP A 41 4.87 5.62 -3.68
CA ASP A 41 4.84 7.05 -3.38
C ASP A 41 3.71 7.41 -2.41
N GLU A 42 2.54 6.80 -2.56
CA GLU A 42 1.41 6.97 -1.65
C GLU A 42 1.75 6.42 -0.26
N ALA A 43 2.37 5.24 -0.18
CA ALA A 43 2.87 4.70 1.08
C ALA A 43 3.93 5.62 1.73
N ASP A 44 4.88 6.16 0.97
CA ASP A 44 5.90 7.07 1.51
C ASP A 44 5.31 8.38 2.03
N PHE A 45 4.30 8.92 1.33
CA PHE A 45 3.54 10.08 1.78
C PHE A 45 2.86 9.81 3.14
N GLU A 46 2.11 8.72 3.24
CA GLU A 46 1.39 8.34 4.46
C GLU A 46 2.37 8.08 5.63
N MET A 47 3.49 7.42 5.37
CA MET A 47 4.54 7.21 6.38
C MET A 47 5.20 8.53 6.82
N THR A 48 5.36 9.48 5.90
CA THR A 48 5.91 10.80 6.22
C THR A 48 5.00 11.56 7.16
N VAL A 49 3.68 11.56 6.92
CA VAL A 49 2.71 12.19 7.83
C VAL A 49 2.71 11.51 9.20
N VAL A 50 2.76 10.16 9.26
CA VAL A 50 2.87 9.43 10.53
C VAL A 50 4.12 9.86 11.31
N ARG A 51 5.27 9.99 10.63
CA ARG A 51 6.53 10.39 11.26
C ARG A 51 6.46 11.81 11.82
N GLU A 52 5.98 12.76 11.01
CA GLU A 52 5.82 14.16 11.42
C GLU A 52 4.87 14.30 12.62
N ASN A 53 3.76 13.57 12.61
CA ASN A 53 2.81 13.57 13.72
C ASN A 53 3.42 13.03 15.01
N ILE A 54 4.22 11.97 14.94
CA ILE A 54 4.92 11.42 16.11
C ILE A 54 5.98 12.40 16.65
N GLU A 55 6.70 13.09 15.77
CA GLU A 55 7.67 14.12 16.18
C GLU A 55 7.00 15.30 16.89
N GLU A 56 5.86 15.75 16.39
CA GLU A 56 5.07 16.81 17.02
C GLU A 56 4.46 16.34 18.36
N LEU A 57 3.93 15.10 18.43
CA LEU A 57 3.49 14.50 19.70
C LEU A 57 4.62 14.48 20.73
N TRP A 58 5.82 14.10 20.31
CA TRP A 58 6.99 14.09 21.18
C TRP A 58 7.39 15.49 21.64
N ALA A 59 7.32 16.49 20.77
CA ALA A 59 7.56 17.89 21.13
C ALA A 59 6.55 18.40 22.17
N ARG A 60 5.27 18.00 22.05
CA ARG A 60 4.20 18.35 23.01
C ARG A 60 4.38 17.69 24.36
N VAL A 61 4.78 16.42 24.39
CA VAL A 61 5.11 15.70 25.63
C VAL A 61 6.23 16.44 26.38
N LYS A 62 7.30 16.85 25.68
CA LYS A 62 8.40 17.63 26.28
C LYS A 62 7.98 19.00 26.82
N ARG A 63 6.85 19.54 26.35
CA ARG A 63 6.28 20.84 26.78
C ARG A 63 5.15 20.68 27.83
N ASN A 64 4.89 19.47 28.34
CA ASN A 64 3.76 19.17 29.24
C ASN A 64 2.40 19.64 28.68
N SER A 65 2.18 19.43 27.37
CA SER A 65 0.90 19.73 26.72
C SER A 65 0.02 18.49 26.65
N ASP A 66 -1.17 18.56 27.26
CA ASP A 66 -2.10 17.43 27.39
C ASP A 66 -3.06 17.27 26.20
N LYS A 67 -3.12 18.24 25.28
CA LYS A 67 -4.07 18.24 24.15
C LYS A 67 -3.49 17.58 22.90
N ASN A 68 -3.58 16.25 22.84
CA ASN A 68 -3.00 15.43 21.75
C ASN A 68 -4.02 14.58 20.96
N SER A 69 -5.30 14.59 21.34
CA SER A 69 -6.31 13.65 20.79
C SER A 69 -6.48 13.73 19.27
N ASN A 70 -6.50 14.94 18.70
CA ASN A 70 -6.66 15.12 17.25
C ASN A 70 -5.46 14.55 16.48
N LEU A 71 -4.24 14.83 16.95
CA LEU A 71 -3.00 14.38 16.30
C LEU A 71 -2.83 12.86 16.41
N ILE A 72 -3.23 12.25 17.53
CA ILE A 72 -3.26 10.80 17.71
C ILE A 72 -4.27 10.15 16.75
N ARG A 73 -5.47 10.73 16.61
CA ARG A 73 -6.48 10.22 15.66
C ARG A 73 -5.97 10.30 14.23
N ASP A 74 -5.38 11.43 13.86
CA ASP A 74 -4.79 11.65 12.55
C ASP A 74 -3.66 10.66 12.25
N THR A 75 -2.75 10.46 13.21
CA THR A 75 -1.68 9.44 13.13
C THR A 75 -2.26 8.05 12.89
N LYS A 76 -3.35 7.68 13.57
CA LYS A 76 -4.02 6.39 13.37
C LYS A 76 -4.59 6.27 11.96
N GLU A 77 -5.25 7.30 11.45
CA GLU A 77 -5.85 7.29 10.12
C GLU A 77 -4.78 7.15 9.03
N HIS A 78 -3.69 7.91 9.11
CA HIS A 78 -2.55 7.80 8.19
C HIS A 78 -1.83 6.45 8.30
N ALA A 79 -1.70 5.88 9.51
CA ALA A 79 -1.14 4.54 9.68
C ALA A 79 -2.02 3.44 9.06
N ILE A 80 -3.34 3.59 9.07
CA ILE A 80 -4.26 2.66 8.38
C ILE A 80 -4.10 2.79 6.87
N LYS A 81 -4.06 4.02 6.33
CA LYS A 81 -3.83 4.24 4.89
C LYS A 81 -2.50 3.67 4.43
N LEU A 82 -1.41 3.93 5.16
CA LEU A 82 -0.11 3.33 4.91
C LEU A 82 -0.19 1.79 4.79
N ALA A 83 -0.96 1.14 5.66
CA ALA A 83 -1.14 -0.31 5.59
C ALA A 83 -1.92 -0.74 4.33
N CYS A 84 -2.92 0.05 3.89
CA CYS A 84 -3.63 -0.17 2.63
C CYS A 84 -2.68 -0.02 1.43
N GLU A 85 -1.93 1.08 1.33
CA GLU A 85 -1.00 1.31 0.20
C GLU A 85 0.07 0.22 0.11
N ALA A 86 0.57 -0.26 1.26
CA ALA A 86 1.50 -1.39 1.30
C ALA A 86 0.86 -2.71 0.79
N ILE A 87 -0.42 -2.93 1.07
CA ILE A 87 -1.19 -4.08 0.55
C ILE A 87 -1.44 -3.93 -0.95
N GLN A 88 -1.79 -2.73 -1.42
CA GLN A 88 -1.96 -2.42 -2.84
C GLN A 88 -0.66 -2.60 -3.61
N CYS A 89 0.48 -2.17 -3.07
CA CYS A 89 1.81 -2.45 -3.61
C CYS A 89 2.05 -3.96 -3.79
N ALA A 90 1.74 -4.78 -2.77
CA ALA A 90 1.81 -6.24 -2.88
C ALA A 90 0.82 -6.82 -3.91
N ALA A 91 -0.37 -6.22 -4.05
CA ALA A 91 -1.37 -6.61 -5.04
C ALA A 91 -0.92 -6.29 -6.48
N VAL A 92 -0.29 -5.14 -6.71
CA VAL A 92 0.28 -4.75 -8.01
C VAL A 92 1.43 -5.69 -8.37
N CYS A 93 2.33 -6.00 -7.43
CA CYS A 93 3.38 -7.01 -7.64
C CYS A 93 2.80 -8.34 -8.12
N ARG A 94 1.72 -8.81 -7.50
CA ARG A 94 1.02 -10.03 -7.92
C ARG A 94 0.43 -9.91 -9.33
N ARG A 95 -0.17 -8.77 -9.67
CA ARG A 95 -0.75 -8.54 -11.01
C ARG A 95 0.33 -8.54 -12.09
N ILE A 96 1.49 -7.95 -11.84
CA ILE A 96 2.65 -7.96 -12.75
C ILE A 96 3.13 -9.39 -13.00
N VAL A 97 3.34 -10.19 -11.95
CA VAL A 97 3.74 -11.60 -12.10
C VAL A 97 2.73 -12.42 -12.91
N ASN A 98 1.43 -12.15 -12.72
CA ASN A 98 0.38 -12.83 -13.50
C ASN A 98 0.39 -12.42 -14.98
N MET A 99 0.60 -11.14 -15.28
CA MET A 99 0.76 -10.65 -16.66
C MET A 99 1.95 -11.34 -17.34
N GLU A 100 3.11 -11.42 -16.70
CA GLU A 100 4.31 -12.07 -17.26
C GLU A 100 4.08 -13.56 -17.58
N LYS A 101 3.38 -14.29 -16.70
CA LYS A 101 3.01 -15.69 -16.95
C LYS A 101 2.11 -15.85 -18.17
N VAL A 102 1.09 -15.00 -18.32
CA VAL A 102 0.19 -15.03 -19.49
C VAL A 102 0.97 -14.77 -20.79
N VAL A 103 1.95 -13.85 -20.77
CA VAL A 103 2.80 -13.57 -21.94
C VAL A 103 3.64 -14.79 -22.31
N ILE A 104 4.26 -15.47 -21.33
CA ILE A 104 5.07 -16.67 -21.56
C ILE A 104 4.22 -17.81 -22.13
N ASP A 105 3.06 -18.09 -21.54
CA ASP A 105 2.16 -19.15 -21.99
C ASP A 105 1.65 -18.94 -23.42
N ASN A 106 1.45 -17.67 -23.82
CA ASN A 106 1.06 -17.33 -25.18
C ASN A 106 2.23 -17.47 -26.17
N ALA A 107 3.45 -17.12 -25.75
CA ALA A 107 4.65 -17.28 -26.58
C ALA A 107 5.02 -18.75 -26.84
N GLN A 108 4.69 -19.67 -25.93
CA GLN A 108 4.93 -21.11 -26.08
C GLN A 108 3.90 -21.84 -26.96
N LYS A 109 2.78 -21.18 -27.31
CA LYS A 109 1.71 -21.76 -28.17
C LYS A 109 1.87 -21.40 -29.65
N LEU A 110 2.88 -20.61 -30.00
CA LEU A 110 3.24 -20.21 -31.37
C LEU A 110 4.38 -21.11 -31.89
#